data_AF-F4ZSR9-F1
#
_entry.id   AF-F4ZSR9-F1
#
_cell.length_a   1.000
_cell.length_b   1.000
_cell.length_c   1.000
_cell.angle_alpha   90.00
_cell.angle_beta   90.00
_cell.angle_gamma   90.00
#
_symmetry.space_group_name_H-M   'P 1'
#
loop_
_entity.id
_entity.type
_entity.pdbx_description
1 polymer ?
#
loop_
_entity_poly.entity_id
_entity_poly.type
_entity_poly.pdbx_seq_one_letter_code
_entity_poly.pdbx_strand_id
1 'polypeptide(L)' 'MILILLGPPGIGKGTQASVLSDILKINHIATGDIFRKNFKENTELGILSKKFIAQGLLVP' A
#
# COMPACT_ATOMS: atom_id res chain seq x y z
N MET A 1 12.83 12.68 -3.97
CA MET A 1 11.55 13.39 -4.09
C MET A 1 10.46 12.53 -3.46
N ILE A 2 9.56 13.12 -2.67
CA ILE A 2 8.42 12.43 -2.06
C ILE A 2 7.15 13.03 -2.65
N LEU A 3 6.30 12.19 -3.24
CA LEU A 3 5.04 12.58 -3.84
C LEU A 3 3.90 11.80 -3.17
N ILE A 4 2.86 12.52 -2.73
CA ILE A 4 1.67 11.94 -2.12
C ILE A 4 0.47 12.19 -3.04
N LEU A 5 -0.14 11.12 -3.56
CA LEU A 5 -1.34 11.21 -4.38
C LEU A 5 -2.60 11.04 -3.51
N LEU A 6 -3.36 12.12 -3.36
CA LEU A 6 -4.62 12.15 -2.61
C LEU A 6 -5.82 12.22 -3.57
N GLY A 7 -6.94 11.65 -3.15
CA GLY A 7 -8.19 11.66 -3.91
C GLY A 7 -9.14 10.52 -3.56
N PRO A 8 -10.42 10.59 -3.95
CA PRO A 8 -11.43 9.59 -3.61
C PRO A 8 -11.11 8.19 -4.18
N PRO A 9 -11.71 7.12 -3.66
CA PRO A 9 -11.59 5.79 -4.25
C PRO A 9 -12.13 5.79 -5.69
N GLY A 10 -11.53 5.00 -6.58
CA GLY A 10 -11.95 4.89 -7.99
C GLY A 10 -11.46 5.99 -8.94
N ILE A 11 -10.85 7.08 -8.45
CA ILE A 11 -10.38 8.21 -9.31
C ILE A 11 -9.10 7.91 -10.13
N GLY A 12 -8.60 6.66 -10.12
CA GLY A 12 -7.43 6.28 -10.92
C GLY A 12 -6.07 6.66 -10.34
N LYS A 13 -5.96 6.93 -9.03
CA LYS A 13 -4.68 7.27 -8.37
C LYS A 13 -3.56 6.27 -8.65
N GLY A 14 -3.86 4.97 -8.59
CA GLY A 14 -2.87 3.92 -8.85
C GLY A 14 -2.33 3.96 -10.28
N THR A 15 -3.22 4.21 -11.25
CA THR A 15 -2.84 4.39 -12.67
C THR A 15 -1.91 5.59 -12.82
N GLN A 16 -2.27 6.73 -12.23
CA GLN A 16 -1.44 7.94 -12.29
C GLN A 16 -0.12 7.77 -11.54
N ALA A 17 -0.12 7.10 -10.38
CA ALA A 17 1.09 6.81 -9.61
C ALA A 17 2.07 5.94 -10.40
N SER A 18 1.58 4.95 -11.16
CA SER A 18 2.43 4.12 -12.04
C SER A 18 3.09 4.95 -13.14
N VAL A 19 2.31 5.79 -13.83
CA VAL A 19 2.83 6.67 -14.89
C VAL A 19 3.88 7.64 -14.33
N LEU A 20 3.60 8.27 -13.19
CA LEU A 20 4.53 9.21 -12.55
C LEU A 20 5.79 8.52 -12.02
N SER A 21 5.66 7.31 -11.49
CA SER A 21 6.80 6.46 -11.07
C SER A 21 7.77 6.23 -12.24
N ASP A 22 7.25 5.90 -13.42
CA ASP A 22 8.06 5.63 -14.62
C ASP A 22 8.74 6.87 -15.19
N ILE A 23 8.04 8.02 -15.19
CA ILE A 23 8.55 9.29 -15.71
C ILE A 23 9.59 9.88 -14.76
N LEU A 24 9.27 9.90 -13.46
CA LEU A 24 10.10 10.56 -12.44
C LEU A 24 11.17 9.65 -11.86
N LYS A 25 11.20 8.37 -12.25
CA LYS A 25 12.12 7.33 -11.76
C LYS A 25 12.12 7.23 -10.23
N ILE A 26 10.94 7.29 -9.64
CA ILE A 26 10.72 7.13 -8.20
C ILE A 26 9.96 5.83 -7.93
N ASN A 27 10.11 5.26 -6.74
CA ASN A 27 9.37 4.04 -6.39
C ASN A 27 7.90 4.36 -6.09
N HIS A 28 6.98 3.64 -6.74
CA HIS A 28 5.59 3.61 -6.35
C HIS A 28 5.41 2.79 -5.06
N ILE A 29 4.79 3.40 -4.05
CA ILE A 29 4.49 2.76 -2.77
C ILE A 29 2.98 2.89 -2.51
N ALA A 30 2.31 1.75 -2.31
CA ALA A 30 0.91 1.69 -1.94
C ALA A 30 0.70 0.81 -0.69
N THR A 31 -0.08 1.30 0.27
CA THR A 31 -0.34 0.62 1.54
C THR A 31 -0.91 -0.79 1.34
N GLY A 32 -1.80 -0.96 0.36
CA GLY A 32 -2.37 -2.27 0.03
C GLY A 32 -1.32 -3.29 -0.43
N ASP A 33 -0.32 -2.87 -1.21
CA ASP A 33 0.76 -3.75 -1.68
C ASP A 33 1.71 -4.11 -0.54
N ILE A 34 2.00 -3.16 0.35
CA ILE A 34 2.81 -3.42 1.55
C ILE A 34 2.14 -4.50 2.42
N PHE A 35 0.84 -4.38 2.69
CA PHE A 35 0.11 -5.40 3.45
C PHE A 35 0.12 -6.76 2.75
N ARG A 36 -0.23 -6.81 1.45
CA ARG A 36 -0.22 -8.06 0.67
C ARG A 36 1.14 -8.74 0.67
N LYS A 37 2.22 -7.98 0.51
CA LYS A 37 3.59 -8.49 0.54
C LYS A 37 3.91 -9.12 1.91
N ASN A 38 3.70 -8.37 2.99
CA ASN A 38 3.95 -8.87 4.36
C ASN A 38 3.11 -10.11 4.70
N PHE A 39 1.88 -10.18 4.20
CA PHE A 39 1.02 -11.35 4.37
C PHE A 39 1.51 -12.59 3.61
N LYS A 40 2.04 -12.40 2.40
CA LYS A 40 2.58 -13.46 1.56
C LYS A 40 3.91 -13.99 2.11
N GLU A 41 4.75 -13.09 2.62
CA GLU A 41 6.08 -13.40 3.16
C GLU A 41 6.03 -13.90 4.62
N ASN A 42 4.85 -13.89 5.26
CA ASN A 42 4.65 -14.26 6.67
C ASN A 42 5.64 -13.55 7.62
N THR A 43 5.89 -12.27 7.37
CA THR A 43 6.71 -11.45 8.27
C THR A 43 6.03 -11.34 9.64
N GLU A 44 6.80 -11.04 10.69
CA GLU A 44 6.24 -10.82 12.03
C GLU A 44 5.16 -9.74 12.03
N LEU A 45 5.41 -8.64 11.31
CA LEU A 45 4.43 -7.57 11.10
C LEU A 45 3.20 -8.03 10.32
N GLY A 46 3.38 -8.87 9.30
CA GLY A 46 2.28 -9.45 8.54
C GLY A 46 1.39 -10.35 9.39
N ILE A 47 1.99 -11.17 10.26
CA ILE A 47 1.27 -12.04 11.20
C ILE A 47 0.51 -11.19 12.22
N LEU A 48 1.17 -10.18 12.80
CA LEU A 48 0.54 -9.26 13.76
C LEU A 48 -0.65 -8.53 13.12
N SER A 49 -0.45 -7.93 11.95
CA SER A 49 -1.48 -7.20 11.21
C SER A 49 -2.67 -8.10 10.82
N LYS A 50 -2.43 -9.36 10.43
CA LYS A 50 -3.51 -10.33 10.15
C LYS A 50 -4.40 -10.55 11.37
N LYS A 51 -3.84 -10.58 12.59
CA LYS A 51 -4.64 -10.77 13.83
C LYS A 51 -5.61 -9.63 14.05
N PHE A 52 -5.21 -8.38 13.81
CA PHE A 52 -6.10 -7.22 13.93
C PHE A 52 -7.20 -7.25 12.87
N ILE A 53 -6.83 -7.49 11.60
CA ILE A 53 -7.80 -7.53 10.49
C ILE A 53 -8.82 -8.66 10.67
N ALA A 54 -8.39 -9.84 11.15
CA ALA A 54 -9.29 -10.96 11.42
C ALA A 54 -10.33 -10.65 12.52
N GLN A 55 -10.03 -9.70 13.41
CA GLN A 55 -10.94 -9.21 14.45
C GLN A 55 -11.78 -8.02 13.98
N GLY A 56 -11.64 -7.57 12.73
CA GLY A 56 -12.26 -6.36 12.22
C GLY A 56 -11.68 -5.06 12.79
N LEU A 57 -10.48 -5.12 13.39
CA LEU A 57 -9.80 -3.97 13.98
C LEU A 57 -8.89 -3.28 12.95
N LEU A 58 -8.69 -1.97 13.16
CA LEU A 58 -7.67 -1.21 12.43
C LEU A 58 -6.28 -1.70 12.84
N VAL A 59 -5.40 -1.82 11.85
CA VAL A 59 -3.97 -2.05 12.10
C VAL A 59 -3.36 -0.72 12.56
N PRO A 60 -2.73 -0.65 13.74
CA PRO A 60 -2.12 0.57 14.27
C PRO A 60 -0.84 0.97 13.53
#